data_AF-A0A2M9P0X2-F1
#
_entry.id   AF-A0A2M9P0X2-F1
#
_cell.length_a   1.000
_cell.length_b   1.000
_cell.length_c   1.000
_cell.angle_alpha   90.00
_cell.angle_beta   90.00
_cell.angle_gamma   90.00
#
_symmetry.space_group_name_H-M   'P 1'
#
loop_
_entity.id
_entity.type
_entity.pdbx_description
1 polymer ?
#
loop_
_entity_poly.entity_id
_entity_poly.type
_entity_poly.pdbx_seq_one_letter_code
_entity_poly.pdbx_strand_id
1 'polypeptide(L)' 'GMHLKHVAVPLRSAIKEIGHAHVTMAKTRPKLIGGERAVYQDISVNKSCH' A
#
# COMPACT_ATOMS: atom_id res chain seq x y z
N GLY A 1 6.97 7.53 -4.05
CA GLY A 1 8.07 8.31 -3.45
C GLY A 1 9.27 7.40 -3.29
N MET A 2 10.48 7.92 -3.49
CA MET A 2 11.72 7.14 -3.43
C MET A 2 12.00 6.57 -2.03
N HIS A 3 11.40 7.15 -0.99
CA HIS A 3 11.54 6.70 0.40
C HIS A 3 10.55 5.59 0.81
N LEU A 4 9.63 5.19 -0.06
CA LEU A 4 8.66 4.13 0.25
C LEU A 4 9.16 2.78 -0.24
N LYS A 5 9.11 1.77 0.64
CA LYS A 5 9.37 0.39 0.25
C LYS A 5 8.35 -0.07 -0.80
N HIS A 6 8.82 -0.76 -1.82
CA HIS A 6 7.94 -1.39 -2.80
C HIS A 6 7.16 -2.55 -2.14
N VAL A 7 5.83 -2.65 -2.25
CA VAL A 7 4.90 -1.99 -3.19
C VAL A 7 4.18 -0.82 -2.54
N ALA A 8 4.21 0.38 -3.14
CA ALA A 8 3.47 1.54 -2.66
C ALA A 8 2.03 1.56 -3.18
N VAL A 9 1.06 1.75 -2.29
CA VAL A 9 -0.37 1.84 -2.58
C VAL A 9 -0.89 3.20 -2.13
N PRO A 10 -1.38 4.04 -3.05
CA PRO A 10 -1.93 5.34 -2.70
C PRO A 10 -3.24 5.16 -1.91
N LEU A 11 -3.41 5.96 -0.87
CA LEU A 11 -4.63 6.05 -0.08
C LEU A 11 -5.44 7.24 -0.56
N ARG A 12 -6.72 7.02 -0.82
CA ARG A 12 -7.69 8.09 -1.11
C ARG A 12 -8.41 8.43 0.18
N SER A 13 -7.99 9.52 0.82
CA SER A 13 -8.68 10.11 1.97
C SER A 13 -9.82 11.01 1.51
N ALA A 14 -10.85 11.17 2.36
CA ALA A 14 -11.91 12.14 2.13
C ALA A 14 -11.35 13.59 2.12
N ILE A 15 -10.32 13.83 2.92
CA ILE A 15 -9.55 15.08 2.97
C ILE A 15 -8.50 15.03 1.86
N LYS A 16 -8.65 15.90 0.86
CA LYS A 16 -7.73 16.01 -0.30
C LYS A 16 -6.67 17.09 -0.10
N GLU A 17 -6.94 18.02 0.81
CA GLU A 17 -6.20 19.27 0.97
C GLU A 17 -6.17 19.62 2.45
N ILE A 18 -5.02 20.07 2.93
CA ILE A 18 -4.90 20.70 4.24
C ILE A 18 -4.52 22.15 3.98
N GLY A 19 -5.44 23.07 4.26
CA GLY A 19 -5.33 24.46 3.81
C GLY A 19 -5.34 24.52 2.28
N HIS A 20 -4.24 25.00 1.69
CA HIS A 20 -4.03 25.08 0.23
C HIS A 20 -3.09 23.98 -0.31
N ALA A 21 -2.62 23.07 0.53
CA ALA A 21 -1.69 22.03 0.14
C ALA A 21 -2.42 20.72 -0.19
N HIS A 22 -2.22 20.19 -1.40
CA HIS A 22 -2.75 18.89 -1.78
C HIS A 22 -2.04 17.76 -1.03
N VAL A 23 -2.82 16.89 -0.40
CA VAL A 23 -2.31 15.79 0.41
C VAL A 23 -2.31 14.51 -0.41
N THR A 24 -1.13 13.91 -0.55
CA THR A 24 -0.97 12.60 -1.17
C THR A 24 -0.53 11.60 -0.11
N MET A 25 -1.42 10.67 0.25
CA MET A 25 -1.13 9.63 1.23
C MET A 25 -0.85 8.31 0.51
N ALA A 26 0.07 7.50 1.04
CA ALA A 26 0.34 6.17 0.54
C ALA A 26 0.76 5.23 1.69
N LYS A 27 0.35 3.97 1.61
CA LYS A 27 0.82 2.88 2.48
C LYS A 27 1.62 1.88 1.65
N THR A 28 2.48 1.10 2.29
CA THR A 28 3.22 0.03 1.61
C THR A 28 2.62 -1.33 1.93
N ARG A 29 2.81 -2.30 1.02
CA ARG A 29 2.39 -3.69 1.20
C ARG A 29 3.45 -4.66 0.69
N PRO A 30 3.49 -5.90 1.23
CA PRO A 30 4.30 -6.97 0.66
C PRO A 30 3.90 -7.31 -0.78
N LYS A 31 4.85 -7.84 -1.56
CA LYS A 31 4.57 -8.36 -2.89
C LYS A 31 3.69 -9.60 -2.79
N LEU A 32 2.64 -9.67 -3.60
CA LEU A 32 1.87 -10.89 -3.79
C LEU A 32 2.41 -11.62 -5.02
N ILE A 33 3.21 -12.66 -4.79
CA ILE A 33 3.82 -13.48 -5.84
C ILE A 33 3.29 -14.90 -5.68
N GLY A 34 2.78 -15.50 -6.75
CA GLY A 34 2.24 -16.86 -6.70
C GLY A 34 2.25 -17.57 -8.04
N GLY A 35 2.38 -18.90 -8.00
CA GLY A 35 2.28 -19.79 -9.15
C GLY A 35 0.84 -20.25 -9.42
N GLU A 36 0.69 -21.26 -10.28
CA GLU A 36 -0.55 -21.70 -10.96
C GLU A 36 -1.78 -22.01 -10.08
N ARG A 37 -1.64 -22.08 -8.76
CA ARG A 37 -2.75 -22.30 -7.81
C ARG A 37 -2.80 -21.28 -6.66
N ALA A 38 -2.26 -20.08 -6.86
CA ALA A 38 -2.19 -19.06 -5.81
C ALA A 38 -3.57 -18.46 -5.48
N VAL A 39 -3.93 -18.46 -4.20
CA VAL A 39 -5.15 -17.80 -3.68
C VAL A 39 -4.82 -17.00 -2.42
N TYR A 40 -5.31 -15.76 -2.35
CA TYR A 40 -5.19 -14.81 -1.24
C TYR A 40 -6.62 -14.36 -0.89
N GLN A 41 -7.04 -14.09 0.33
CA GLN A 41 -6.40 -13.44 1.48
C GLN A 41 -6.53 -14.32 2.73
N ASP A 42 -5.61 -14.19 3.69
CA ASP A 42 -6.06 -14.14 5.09
C ASP A 42 -5.07 -13.23 5.85
N ILE A 43 -5.55 -12.04 6.21
CA ILE A 43 -4.77 -10.82 6.48
C ILE A 43 -4.51 -10.65 7.98
N SER A 44 -3.32 -10.33 8.46
CA SER A 44 -3.12 -8.95 8.94
C SER A 44 -2.42 -8.17 7.82
N VAL A 45 -1.52 -7.19 7.95
CA VAL A 45 -0.89 -6.54 6.77
C VAL A 45 0.15 -7.44 6.06
N ASN A 46 -0.25 -8.67 5.76
CA ASN A 46 0.48 -9.89 6.07
C ASN A 46 0.50 -10.80 4.86
N LYS A 47 1.55 -11.58 4.68
CA LYS A 47 2.37 -12.28 5.65
C LYS A 47 3.76 -11.63 5.64
N SER A 48 3.99 -10.62 6.50
CA SER A 48 4.94 -9.51 6.29
C SER A 48 6.33 -9.92 5.78
N CYS A 49 7.01 -9.03 5.04
CA CYS A 49 8.46 -9.14 4.84
C CYS A 49 9.13 -7.76 4.99
N HIS A 50 10.21 -7.73 5.78
CA HIS A 50 11.09 -6.58 6.02
C HIS A 50 12.08 -6.33 4.90
#